data_AF-I3SP14-F1
#
_entry.id   AF-I3SP14-F1
#
_cell.length_a   1.000
_cell.length_b   1.000
_cell.length_c   1.000
_cell.angle_alpha   90.00
_cell.angle_beta   90.00
_cell.angle_gamma   90.00
#
_symmetry.space_group_name_H-M   'P 1'
#
loop_
_entity.id
_entity.type
_entity.pdbx_description
1 polymer ?
#
loop_
_entity_poly.entity_id
_entity_poly.type
_entity_poly.pdbx_seq_one_letter_code
_entity_poly.pdbx_strand_id
1 'polypeptide(L)'
;MYDAVCRPNEVHELKTTPYDDRVENQENLTLHATHQIVESWIHALRKVLERVAAAIEGRRFDKAAEDCYTVERIWKLIAEVEDVHLMVDPGDFLRLKNQLSVGGETASFCFRSRDLVEVTKVCRDLRHSVPEILGVEVDPKGGPRIQEAAMRLYVAEKVSGAEKLHVLQAMQAIEAAMKRFFFAYKQVLAVVMGSSEANGNRVGVSRDGGDSLTHLFLEPTYFPSLDAAKTFVGYFWDNGNKWV
;
A
#
# COMPACT_ATOMS: atom_id res chain seq x y z
N MET A 1 -8.21 30.89 -12.73
CA MET A 1 -9.12 29.81 -12.31
C MET A 1 -8.34 28.55 -11.93
N TYR A 2 -7.40 28.09 -12.78
CA TYR A 2 -6.49 26.98 -12.44
C TYR A 2 -5.66 27.27 -11.17
N ASP A 3 -4.97 28.42 -11.10
CA ASP A 3 -4.12 28.75 -9.95
C ASP A 3 -4.89 28.88 -8.62
N ALA A 4 -6.14 29.32 -8.66
CA ALA A 4 -6.96 29.46 -7.46
C ALA A 4 -7.40 28.10 -6.87
N VAL A 5 -7.44 27.05 -7.71
CA VAL A 5 -7.90 25.70 -7.34
C VAL A 5 -6.72 24.76 -7.11
N CYS A 6 -5.80 24.69 -8.08
CA CYS A 6 -4.66 23.79 -8.03
C CYS A 6 -3.44 24.37 -7.31
N ARG A 7 -3.39 25.70 -7.14
CA ARG A 7 -2.33 26.43 -6.41
C ARG A 7 -0.90 25.98 -6.78
N PRO A 8 -0.56 25.91 -8.08
CA PRO A 8 0.74 25.40 -8.52
C PRO A 8 1.91 26.26 -8.01
N ASN A 9 1.71 27.55 -7.81
CA ASN A 9 2.73 28.45 -7.25
C ASN A 9 3.05 28.09 -5.79
N GLU A 10 2.05 27.79 -4.97
CA GLU A 10 2.26 27.33 -3.58
C GLU A 10 3.06 26.02 -3.56
N VAL A 11 2.78 25.09 -4.49
CA VAL A 11 3.54 23.84 -4.62
C VAL A 11 4.98 24.09 -5.09
N HIS A 12 5.18 25.00 -6.05
CA HIS A 12 6.52 25.32 -6.55
C HIS A 12 7.38 26.07 -5.55
N GLU A 13 6.80 26.90 -4.69
CA GLU A 13 7.51 27.57 -3.60
C GLU A 13 8.06 26.57 -2.57
N LEU A 14 7.43 25.40 -2.41
CA LEU A 14 7.92 24.33 -1.54
C LEU A 14 9.13 23.58 -2.10
N LYS A 15 9.54 23.83 -3.35
CA LYS A 15 10.75 23.21 -3.93
C LYS A 15 12.03 23.66 -3.24
N THR A 16 12.00 24.84 -2.60
CA THR A 16 13.19 25.37 -1.94
C THR A 16 13.39 24.74 -0.57
N THR A 17 14.58 24.22 -0.30
CA THR A 17 14.94 23.70 1.02
C THR A 17 15.91 24.62 1.77
N PRO A 18 15.96 24.55 3.11
CA PRO A 18 16.99 25.24 3.90
C PRO A 18 18.43 24.82 3.55
N TYR A 19 18.60 23.79 2.73
CA TYR A 19 19.88 23.25 2.31
C TYR A 19 20.27 23.65 0.89
N ASP A 20 19.40 24.33 0.14
CA ASP A 20 19.67 24.68 -1.27
C ASP A 20 20.88 25.61 -1.42
N ASP A 21 21.10 26.50 -0.44
CA ASP A 21 22.31 27.35 -0.39
C ASP A 21 23.61 26.56 -0.09
N ARG A 22 23.49 25.28 0.28
CA ARG A 22 24.60 24.41 0.74
C ARG A 22 24.76 23.12 -0.08
N VAL A 23 23.83 22.81 -0.97
CA VAL A 23 23.76 21.56 -1.73
C VAL A 23 23.73 21.88 -3.22
N GLU A 24 24.92 21.97 -3.84
CA GLU A 24 25.07 22.03 -5.30
C GLU A 24 24.94 20.62 -5.90
N ASN A 25 23.75 20.01 -5.79
CA ASN A 25 23.46 18.69 -6.36
C ASN A 25 22.09 18.69 -7.03
N GLN A 26 22.07 18.50 -8.35
CA GLN A 26 20.83 18.48 -9.15
C GLN A 26 19.88 17.35 -8.74
N GLU A 27 20.42 16.25 -8.23
CA GLU A 27 19.60 15.13 -7.74
C GLU A 27 18.79 15.48 -6.50
N ASN A 28 19.14 16.58 -5.80
CA ASN A 28 18.32 17.09 -4.71
C ASN A 28 16.93 17.54 -5.21
N LEU A 29 16.86 18.16 -6.39
CA LEU A 29 15.59 18.58 -6.98
C LEU A 29 14.73 17.38 -7.38
N THR A 30 15.34 16.36 -7.99
CA THR A 30 14.68 15.08 -8.31
C THR A 30 14.15 14.44 -7.03
N LEU A 31 14.98 14.33 -6.00
CA LEU A 31 14.61 13.74 -4.71
C LEU A 31 13.45 14.47 -4.04
N HIS A 32 13.47 15.80 -4.01
CA HIS A 32 12.40 16.61 -3.44
C HIS A 32 11.11 16.52 -4.23
N ALA A 33 11.17 16.62 -5.56
CA ALA A 33 9.99 16.54 -6.41
C ALA A 33 9.32 15.16 -6.30
N THR A 34 10.10 14.08 -6.33
CA THR A 34 9.57 12.72 -6.17
C THR A 34 8.85 12.57 -4.84
N HIS A 35 9.47 12.96 -3.72
CA HIS A 35 8.81 12.88 -2.41
C HIS A 35 7.56 13.77 -2.31
N GLN A 36 7.56 14.98 -2.87
CA GLN A 36 6.37 15.84 -2.88
C GLN A 36 5.20 15.20 -3.65
N ILE A 37 5.50 14.56 -4.79
CA ILE A 37 4.50 13.83 -5.58
C ILE A 37 3.96 12.65 -4.77
N VAL A 38 4.84 11.86 -4.15
CA VAL A 38 4.47 10.71 -3.32
C VAL A 38 3.60 11.14 -2.14
N GLU A 39 4.00 12.16 -1.37
CA GLU A 39 3.23 12.67 -0.23
C GLU A 39 1.86 13.23 -0.64
N SER A 40 1.79 13.88 -1.80
CA SER A 40 0.51 14.35 -2.36
C SER A 40 -0.44 13.19 -2.66
N TRP A 41 0.07 12.11 -3.25
CA TRP A 41 -0.72 10.90 -3.52
C TRP A 41 -1.08 10.14 -2.25
N ILE A 42 -0.19 10.09 -1.26
CA ILE A 42 -0.49 9.51 0.07
C ILE A 42 -1.61 10.29 0.75
N HIS A 43 -1.60 11.62 0.68
CA HIS A 43 -2.66 12.44 1.22
C HIS A 43 -4.01 12.15 0.54
N ALA A 44 -4.02 12.07 -0.80
CA ALA A 44 -5.21 11.69 -1.57
C ALA A 44 -5.69 10.29 -1.20
N LEU A 45 -4.78 9.32 -1.09
CA LEU A 45 -5.04 7.95 -0.67
C LEU A 45 -5.76 7.91 0.68
N ARG A 46 -5.30 8.67 1.68
CA ARG A 46 -5.98 8.77 2.98
C ARG A 46 -7.43 9.23 2.82
N LYS A 47 -7.68 10.26 2.01
CA LYS A 47 -9.03 10.79 1.76
C LYS A 47 -9.94 9.81 1.02
N VAL A 48 -9.40 9.00 0.12
CA VAL A 48 -10.17 7.93 -0.52
C VAL A 48 -10.46 6.80 0.47
N LEU A 49 -9.54 6.42 1.34
CA LEU A 49 -9.78 5.43 2.39
C LEU A 49 -10.86 5.86 3.39
N GLU A 50 -10.89 7.14 3.79
CA GLU A 50 -11.98 7.70 4.61
C GLU A 50 -13.35 7.52 3.91
N ARG A 51 -13.41 7.73 2.59
CA ARG A 51 -14.63 7.52 1.79
C ARG A 51 -15.02 6.05 1.68
N VAL A 52 -14.05 5.14 1.53
CA VAL A 52 -14.29 3.69 1.52
C VAL A 52 -14.97 3.27 2.83
N ALA A 53 -14.43 3.69 3.97
CA ALA A 53 -15.01 3.39 5.28
C ALA A 53 -16.46 3.88 5.39
N ALA A 54 -16.70 5.15 5.05
CA ALA A 54 -18.05 5.74 5.07
C ALA A 54 -19.03 5.10 4.07
N ALA A 55 -18.53 4.56 2.95
CA ALA A 55 -19.34 3.84 1.97
C ALA A 55 -19.73 2.45 2.47
N ILE A 56 -18.82 1.73 3.12
CA ILE A 56 -19.09 0.42 3.73
C ILE A 56 -20.11 0.55 4.85
N GLU A 57 -19.90 1.49 5.78
CA GLU A 57 -20.83 1.74 6.90
C GLU A 57 -22.24 2.11 6.39
N GLY A 58 -22.29 2.93 5.34
CA GLY A 58 -23.52 3.29 4.65
C GLY A 58 -24.09 2.20 3.72
N ARG A 59 -23.49 1.01 3.66
CA ARG A 59 -23.84 -0.12 2.77
C ARG A 59 -23.91 0.22 1.28
N ARG A 60 -23.17 1.25 0.84
CA ARG A 60 -23.02 1.67 -0.56
C ARG A 60 -21.84 0.91 -1.19
N PHE A 61 -22.03 -0.39 -1.41
CA PHE A 61 -20.94 -1.31 -1.80
C PHE A 61 -20.43 -1.06 -3.22
N ASP A 62 -21.30 -0.62 -4.13
CA ASP A 62 -20.92 -0.11 -5.45
C ASP A 62 -19.86 1.00 -5.35
N LYS A 63 -20.13 2.02 -4.51
CA LYS A 63 -19.23 3.15 -4.31
C LYS A 63 -17.96 2.75 -3.56
N ALA A 64 -18.09 1.86 -2.57
CA ALA A 64 -16.93 1.31 -1.87
C ALA A 64 -16.00 0.56 -2.83
N ALA A 65 -16.54 -0.19 -3.79
CA ALA A 65 -15.73 -0.91 -4.78
C ALA A 65 -14.97 0.04 -5.72
N GLU A 66 -15.64 1.10 -6.20
CA GLU A 66 -15.01 2.14 -7.03
C GLU A 66 -13.87 2.86 -6.28
N ASP A 67 -14.12 3.23 -5.03
CA ASP A 67 -13.14 3.94 -4.20
C ASP A 67 -11.98 2.99 -3.82
N CYS A 68 -12.24 1.70 -3.54
CA CYS A 68 -11.18 0.69 -3.35
C CYS A 68 -10.32 0.50 -4.61
N TYR A 69 -10.93 0.51 -5.80
CA TYR A 69 -10.18 0.46 -7.05
C TYR A 69 -9.28 1.70 -7.20
N THR A 70 -9.78 2.88 -6.81
CA THR A 70 -8.99 4.11 -6.81
C THR A 70 -7.79 4.01 -5.84
N VAL A 71 -7.98 3.45 -4.64
CA VAL A 71 -6.89 3.19 -3.68
C VAL A 71 -5.82 2.28 -4.29
N GLU A 72 -6.23 1.19 -4.94
CA GLU A 72 -5.32 0.25 -5.61
C GLU A 72 -4.49 0.93 -6.70
N ARG A 73 -5.12 1.79 -7.51
CA ARG A 73 -4.45 2.56 -8.56
C ARG A 73 -3.44 3.55 -7.98
N ILE A 74 -3.76 4.20 -6.87
CA ILE A 74 -2.84 5.14 -6.22
C ILE A 74 -1.61 4.38 -5.69
N TRP A 75 -1.77 3.21 -5.06
CA TRP A 75 -0.62 2.39 -4.63
C TRP A 75 0.32 2.02 -5.77
N LYS A 76 -0.22 1.63 -6.93
CA LYS A 76 0.58 1.34 -8.13
C LYS A 76 1.30 2.58 -8.64
N LEU A 77 0.59 3.71 -8.69
CA LEU A 77 1.17 4.96 -9.15
C LEU A 77 2.32 5.43 -8.25
N ILE A 78 2.16 5.35 -6.93
CA ILE A 78 3.24 5.70 -5.99
C ILE A 78 4.46 4.81 -6.23
N ALA A 79 4.29 3.51 -6.50
CA ALA A 79 5.41 2.63 -6.85
C ALA A 79 6.12 3.07 -8.15
N GLU A 80 5.36 3.44 -9.19
CA GLU A 80 5.93 3.95 -10.45
C GLU A 80 6.65 5.30 -10.26
N VAL A 81 6.19 6.14 -9.33
CA VAL A 81 6.85 7.42 -9.01
C VAL A 81 8.20 7.18 -8.31
N GLU A 82 8.28 6.21 -7.40
CA GLU A 82 9.54 5.83 -6.74
C GLU A 82 10.59 5.28 -7.73
N ASP A 83 10.16 4.65 -8.84
CA ASP A 83 11.06 4.16 -9.88
C ASP A 83 11.86 5.29 -10.56
N VAL A 84 11.45 6.56 -10.43
CA VAL A 84 12.26 7.72 -10.88
C VAL A 84 13.65 7.70 -10.24
N HIS A 85 13.78 7.20 -9.00
CA HIS A 85 15.07 7.07 -8.33
C HIS A 85 16.03 6.08 -9.01
N LEU A 86 15.53 5.16 -9.83
CA LEU A 86 16.38 4.22 -10.59
C LEU A 86 17.20 4.91 -11.68
N MET A 87 16.82 6.12 -12.07
CA MET A 87 17.53 6.91 -13.09
C MET A 87 18.55 7.88 -12.50
N VAL A 88 18.65 7.96 -11.17
CA VAL A 88 19.57 8.84 -10.46
C VAL A 88 20.99 8.27 -10.50
N ASP A 89 22.00 9.11 -10.73
CA ASP A 89 23.39 8.67 -10.61
C ASP A 89 23.70 8.23 -9.17
N PRO A 90 24.14 6.98 -8.94
CA PRO A 90 24.39 6.49 -7.58
C PRO A 90 25.47 7.28 -6.84
N GLY A 91 26.48 7.82 -7.56
CA GLY A 91 27.54 8.63 -6.96
C GLY A 91 27.02 9.96 -6.42
N ASP A 92 26.19 10.63 -7.21
CA ASP A 92 25.54 11.88 -6.81
C ASP A 92 24.50 11.66 -5.71
N PHE A 93 23.73 10.57 -5.75
CA PHE A 93 22.81 10.23 -4.66
C PHE A 93 23.54 9.97 -3.34
N LEU A 94 24.64 9.20 -3.35
CA LEU A 94 25.40 8.90 -2.14
C LEU A 94 26.05 10.15 -1.54
N ARG A 95 26.53 11.08 -2.38
CA ARG A 95 27.00 12.40 -1.93
C ARG A 95 25.86 13.20 -1.29
N LEU A 96 24.68 13.22 -1.93
CA LEU A 96 23.50 13.89 -1.41
C LEU A 96 23.05 13.31 -0.06
N LYS A 97 22.99 11.98 0.06
CA LYS A 97 22.66 11.27 1.32
C LYS A 97 23.54 11.74 2.47
N ASN A 98 24.85 11.89 2.23
CA ASN A 98 25.80 12.37 3.23
C ASN A 98 25.57 13.85 3.58
N GLN A 99 25.29 14.70 2.59
CA GLN A 99 25.00 16.12 2.79
C GLN A 99 23.71 16.34 3.59
N LEU A 100 22.69 15.53 3.33
CA LEU A 100 21.39 15.58 4.01
C LEU A 100 21.41 14.95 5.42
N SER A 101 22.55 14.40 5.88
CA SER A 101 22.68 13.70 7.16
C SER A 101 21.59 12.63 7.37
N VAL A 102 21.21 11.92 6.30
CA VAL A 102 20.13 10.91 6.34
C VAL A 102 20.54 9.65 7.14
N GLY A 103 21.81 9.52 7.51
CA GLY A 103 22.33 8.41 8.31
C GLY A 103 22.00 8.51 9.80
N GLY A 104 21.37 7.46 10.35
CA GLY A 104 21.21 7.33 11.81
C GLY A 104 20.05 6.46 12.30
N GLU A 105 19.12 6.04 11.44
CA GLU A 105 17.90 5.35 11.89
C GLU A 105 17.81 3.90 11.42
N THR A 106 17.24 3.06 12.27
CA THR A 106 17.04 1.62 12.03
C THR A 106 15.87 1.30 11.09
N ALA A 107 15.02 2.29 10.77
CA ALA A 107 13.86 2.16 9.90
C ALA A 107 14.14 2.75 8.50
N SER A 108 13.56 2.12 7.46
CA SER A 108 13.68 2.59 6.07
C SER A 108 13.08 3.99 5.88
N PHE A 109 13.65 4.77 4.95
CA PHE A 109 13.33 6.19 4.77
C PHE A 109 11.84 6.47 4.53
N CYS A 110 11.14 5.64 3.74
CA CYS A 110 9.69 5.78 3.53
C CYS A 110 8.87 5.81 4.83
N PHE A 111 9.33 5.13 5.90
CA PHE A 111 8.62 5.11 7.19
C PHE A 111 8.77 6.41 8.00
N ARG A 112 9.55 7.38 7.51
CA ARG A 112 9.52 8.76 8.04
C ARG A 112 8.22 9.48 7.67
N SER A 113 7.57 9.08 6.58
CA SER A 113 6.24 9.57 6.24
C SER A 113 5.22 9.03 7.23
N ARG A 114 4.73 9.92 8.11
CA ARG A 114 3.68 9.58 9.09
C ARG A 114 2.41 9.14 8.39
N ASP A 115 2.05 9.83 7.31
CA ASP A 115 0.85 9.53 6.53
C ASP A 115 1.00 8.18 5.80
N LEU A 116 2.19 7.81 5.28
CA LEU A 116 2.41 6.48 4.67
C LEU A 116 2.20 5.34 5.68
N VAL A 117 2.73 5.50 6.89
CA VAL A 117 2.56 4.53 7.99
C VAL A 117 1.09 4.40 8.35
N GLU A 118 0.37 5.53 8.44
CA GLU A 118 -1.06 5.57 8.73
C GLU A 118 -1.88 4.86 7.64
N VAL A 119 -1.71 5.22 6.36
CA VAL A 119 -2.50 4.61 5.28
C VAL A 119 -2.21 3.13 5.10
N THR A 120 -0.98 2.68 5.38
CA THR A 120 -0.60 1.27 5.38
C THR A 120 -1.32 0.49 6.48
N LYS A 121 -1.42 1.08 7.68
CA LYS A 121 -2.20 0.53 8.78
C LYS A 121 -3.69 0.47 8.42
N VAL A 122 -4.26 1.56 7.89
CA VAL A 122 -5.68 1.60 7.48
C VAL A 122 -5.99 0.56 6.41
N CYS A 123 -5.11 0.37 5.41
CA CYS A 123 -5.28 -0.68 4.39
C CYS A 123 -5.30 -2.09 4.99
N ARG A 124 -4.43 -2.36 5.98
CA ARG A 124 -4.43 -3.62 6.73
C ARG A 124 -5.72 -3.80 7.53
N ASP A 125 -6.20 -2.73 8.15
CA ASP A 125 -7.37 -2.74 9.01
C ASP A 125 -8.69 -2.87 8.24
N LEU A 126 -8.70 -2.73 6.89
CA LEU A 126 -9.86 -3.03 6.03
C LEU A 126 -10.40 -4.46 6.25
N ARG A 127 -9.55 -5.40 6.69
CA ARG A 127 -9.97 -6.77 7.07
C ARG A 127 -11.06 -6.78 8.14
N HIS A 128 -11.13 -5.76 9.00
CA HIS A 128 -12.12 -5.67 10.07
C HIS A 128 -13.51 -5.36 9.55
N SER A 129 -13.64 -4.83 8.32
CA SER A 129 -14.92 -4.59 7.64
C SER A 129 -15.46 -5.82 6.91
N VAL A 130 -14.66 -6.89 6.73
CA VAL A 130 -15.09 -8.09 5.99
C VAL A 130 -16.35 -8.74 6.57
N PRO A 131 -16.49 -8.93 7.90
CA PRO A 131 -17.70 -9.52 8.47
C PRO A 131 -18.94 -8.67 8.20
N GLU A 132 -18.82 -7.34 8.30
CA GLU A 132 -19.90 -6.39 8.01
C GLU A 132 -20.35 -6.48 6.55
N ILE A 133 -19.40 -6.50 5.61
CA ILE A 133 -19.69 -6.63 4.17
C ILE A 133 -20.43 -7.94 3.90
N LEU A 134 -19.95 -9.05 4.49
CA LEU A 134 -20.58 -10.37 4.36
C LEU A 134 -21.89 -10.51 5.14
N GLY A 135 -22.20 -9.58 6.05
CA GLY A 135 -23.40 -9.63 6.89
C GLY A 135 -23.34 -10.74 7.93
N VAL A 136 -22.15 -11.08 8.43
CA VAL A 136 -21.93 -12.11 9.46
C VAL A 136 -21.40 -11.48 10.73
N GLU A 137 -21.82 -12.03 11.88
CA GLU A 137 -21.26 -11.62 13.16
C GLU A 137 -19.78 -12.01 13.28
N VAL A 138 -19.01 -11.13 13.92
CA VAL A 138 -17.59 -11.36 14.18
C VAL A 138 -17.46 -12.46 15.24
N ASP A 139 -17.03 -13.65 14.83
CA ASP A 139 -16.53 -14.65 15.78
C ASP A 139 -15.16 -14.17 16.31
N PRO A 140 -14.94 -14.06 17.64
CA PRO A 140 -13.65 -13.72 18.23
C PRO A 140 -12.48 -14.60 17.74
N LYS A 141 -12.76 -15.79 17.19
CA LYS A 141 -11.77 -16.71 16.63
C LYS A 141 -11.62 -16.66 15.10
N GLY A 142 -12.29 -15.74 14.40
CA GLY A 142 -12.15 -15.57 12.95
C GLY A 142 -12.50 -16.84 12.16
N GLY A 143 -13.54 -17.55 12.59
CA GLY A 143 -13.77 -18.95 12.28
C GLY A 143 -14.39 -19.28 10.90
N PRO A 144 -14.98 -20.48 10.77
CA PRO A 144 -15.56 -21.02 9.53
C PRO A 144 -16.67 -20.17 8.89
N ARG A 145 -17.35 -19.32 9.67
CA ARG A 145 -18.52 -18.56 9.22
C ARG A 145 -18.20 -17.50 8.17
N ILE A 146 -17.09 -16.76 8.33
CA ILE A 146 -16.65 -15.75 7.35
C ILE A 146 -16.30 -16.46 6.04
N GLN A 147 -15.58 -17.57 6.14
CA GLN A 147 -15.21 -18.38 4.98
C GLN A 147 -16.44 -18.94 4.26
N GLU A 148 -17.39 -19.52 4.99
CA GLU A 148 -18.62 -20.07 4.41
C GLU A 148 -19.47 -18.98 3.74
N ALA A 149 -19.61 -17.81 4.36
CA ALA A 149 -20.32 -16.68 3.76
C ALA A 149 -19.63 -16.18 2.49
N ALA A 150 -18.29 -16.11 2.48
CA ALA A 150 -17.52 -15.79 1.29
C ALA A 150 -17.69 -16.86 0.19
N MET A 151 -17.68 -18.15 0.53
CA MET A 151 -17.94 -19.23 -0.42
C MET A 151 -19.32 -19.10 -1.05
N ARG A 152 -20.37 -18.89 -0.23
CA ARG A 152 -21.74 -18.67 -0.72
C ARG A 152 -21.80 -17.47 -1.65
N LEU A 153 -21.12 -16.38 -1.32
CA LEU A 153 -21.05 -15.19 -2.16
C LEU A 153 -20.36 -15.47 -3.51
N TYR A 154 -19.31 -16.30 -3.53
CA TYR A 154 -18.58 -16.66 -4.77
C TYR A 154 -19.38 -17.60 -5.68
N VAL A 155 -20.24 -18.44 -5.10
CA VAL A 155 -21.04 -19.44 -5.83
C VAL A 155 -22.45 -18.92 -6.20
N ALA A 156 -22.96 -17.91 -5.50
CA ALA A 156 -24.28 -17.34 -5.76
C ALA A 156 -24.40 -16.75 -7.17
N GLU A 157 -25.58 -16.88 -7.78
CA GLU A 157 -25.86 -16.32 -9.11
C GLU A 157 -25.68 -14.78 -9.13
N LYS A 158 -25.02 -14.31 -10.18
CA LYS A 158 -24.33 -13.01 -10.33
C LYS A 158 -25.14 -11.72 -10.05
N VAL A 159 -26.43 -11.78 -9.80
CA VAL A 159 -27.27 -10.57 -9.62
C VAL A 159 -27.34 -10.14 -8.15
N SER A 160 -27.31 -11.07 -7.20
CA SER A 160 -27.39 -10.78 -5.77
C SER A 160 -26.00 -10.82 -5.13
N GLY A 161 -25.41 -9.65 -4.86
CA GLY A 161 -24.14 -9.55 -4.10
C GLY A 161 -22.87 -9.26 -4.92
N ALA A 162 -23.00 -8.98 -6.22
CA ALA A 162 -21.86 -8.62 -7.07
C ALA A 162 -21.04 -7.43 -6.50
N GLU A 163 -21.72 -6.42 -5.96
CA GLU A 163 -21.05 -5.26 -5.35
C GLU A 163 -20.19 -5.65 -4.15
N LYS A 164 -20.70 -6.49 -3.25
CA LYS A 164 -19.94 -7.01 -2.10
C LYS A 164 -18.72 -7.81 -2.56
N LEU A 165 -18.90 -8.64 -3.59
CA LEU A 165 -17.81 -9.39 -4.19
C LEU A 165 -16.72 -8.44 -4.73
N HIS A 166 -17.11 -7.39 -5.44
CA HIS A 166 -16.19 -6.40 -5.98
C HIS A 166 -15.44 -5.65 -4.87
N VAL A 167 -16.10 -5.25 -3.78
CA VAL A 167 -15.43 -4.65 -2.62
C VAL A 167 -14.36 -5.59 -2.06
N LEU A 168 -14.72 -6.85 -1.81
CA LEU A 168 -13.80 -7.84 -1.22
C LEU A 168 -12.61 -8.14 -2.15
N GLN A 169 -12.84 -8.29 -3.46
CA GLN A 169 -11.74 -8.46 -4.41
C GLN A 169 -10.86 -7.21 -4.49
N ALA A 170 -11.44 -6.02 -4.47
CA ALA A 170 -10.68 -4.78 -4.48
C ALA A 170 -9.83 -4.63 -3.22
N MET A 171 -10.32 -5.00 -2.03
CA MET A 171 -9.54 -5.03 -0.79
C MET A 171 -8.30 -5.94 -0.90
N GLN A 172 -8.44 -7.14 -1.47
CA GLN A 172 -7.31 -8.03 -1.72
C GLN A 172 -6.34 -7.46 -2.77
N ALA A 173 -6.86 -6.75 -3.77
CA ALA A 173 -6.03 -6.06 -4.76
C ALA A 173 -5.23 -4.91 -4.13
N ILE A 174 -5.81 -4.16 -3.19
CA ILE A 174 -5.12 -3.13 -2.40
C ILE A 174 -3.95 -3.74 -1.62
N GLU A 175 -4.19 -4.85 -0.89
CA GLU A 175 -3.11 -5.56 -0.19
C GLU A 175 -1.98 -5.93 -1.15
N ALA A 176 -2.34 -6.52 -2.30
CA ALA A 176 -1.36 -6.97 -3.27
C ALA A 176 -0.59 -5.81 -3.93
N ALA A 177 -1.22 -4.66 -4.16
CA ALA A 177 -0.57 -3.45 -4.68
C ALA A 177 0.36 -2.84 -3.63
N MET A 178 -0.10 -2.75 -2.37
CA MET A 178 0.68 -2.24 -1.25
C MET A 178 1.93 -3.11 -0.98
N LYS A 179 1.80 -4.44 -0.89
CA LYS A 179 2.96 -5.33 -0.71
C LYS A 179 3.95 -5.23 -1.88
N ARG A 180 3.46 -5.06 -3.11
CA ARG A 180 4.32 -4.80 -4.27
C ARG A 180 5.07 -3.48 -4.17
N PHE A 181 4.42 -2.41 -3.70
CA PHE A 181 5.10 -1.13 -3.44
C PHE A 181 6.27 -1.31 -2.48
N PHE A 182 6.07 -1.96 -1.33
CA PHE A 182 7.16 -2.13 -0.35
C PHE A 182 8.28 -3.05 -0.85
N PHE A 183 7.94 -4.07 -1.63
CA PHE A 183 8.94 -4.90 -2.31
C PHE A 183 9.75 -4.09 -3.34
N ALA A 184 9.08 -3.33 -4.22
CA ALA A 184 9.71 -2.51 -5.24
C ALA A 184 10.57 -1.41 -4.62
N TYR A 185 10.07 -0.72 -3.59
CA TYR A 185 10.82 0.29 -2.85
C TYR A 185 12.12 -0.28 -2.26
N LYS A 186 12.09 -1.51 -1.71
CA LYS A 186 13.32 -2.18 -1.26
C LYS A 186 14.32 -2.38 -2.40
N GLN A 187 13.86 -2.72 -3.62
CA GLN A 187 14.73 -2.84 -4.79
C GLN A 187 15.32 -1.49 -5.19
N VAL A 188 14.52 -0.41 -5.19
CA VAL A 188 14.99 0.95 -5.44
C VAL A 188 16.11 1.32 -4.46
N LEU A 189 15.93 1.08 -3.16
CA LEU A 189 16.98 1.33 -2.16
C LEU A 189 18.25 0.52 -2.44
N ALA A 190 18.11 -0.74 -2.87
CA ALA A 190 19.26 -1.59 -3.17
C ALA A 190 20.03 -1.11 -4.41
N VAL A 191 19.34 -0.60 -5.43
CA VAL A 191 19.97 -0.04 -6.64
C VAL A 191 20.67 1.28 -6.31
N VAL A 192 20.03 2.16 -5.54
CA VAL A 192 20.50 3.53 -5.31
C VAL A 192 21.53 3.62 -4.18
N MET A 193 21.44 2.77 -3.15
CA MET A 193 22.31 2.82 -1.97
C MET A 193 23.12 1.54 -1.72
N GLY A 194 22.90 0.49 -2.51
CA GLY A 194 23.49 -0.82 -2.30
C GLY A 194 22.68 -1.73 -1.38
N SER A 195 22.91 -3.04 -1.53
CA SER A 195 22.13 -4.09 -0.84
C SER A 195 22.39 -4.18 0.66
N SER A 196 23.56 -3.76 1.14
CA SER A 196 23.86 -3.71 2.58
C SER A 196 23.00 -2.67 3.28
N GLU A 197 22.88 -1.48 2.69
CA GLU A 197 22.06 -0.37 3.18
C GLU A 197 20.56 -0.72 3.12
N ALA A 198 20.10 -1.31 2.00
CA ALA A 198 18.70 -1.73 1.84
C ALA A 198 18.26 -2.79 2.86
N ASN A 199 19.20 -3.58 3.42
CA ASN A 199 18.95 -4.56 4.48
C ASN A 199 19.24 -4.00 5.89
N GLY A 200 19.40 -2.68 6.04
CA GLY A 200 19.60 -2.00 7.34
C GLY A 200 21.02 -2.12 7.91
N ASN A 201 22.03 -2.24 7.05
CA ASN A 201 23.46 -2.31 7.40
C ASN A 201 23.82 -3.42 8.41
N ARG A 202 23.11 -4.55 8.36
CA ARG A 202 23.26 -5.69 9.28
C ARG A 202 24.42 -6.64 8.94
N VAL A 203 25.56 -6.10 8.52
CA VAL A 203 26.76 -6.91 8.28
C VAL A 203 27.28 -7.42 9.64
N GLY A 204 27.03 -8.69 9.95
CA GLY A 204 27.57 -9.37 11.13
C GLY A 204 26.61 -9.62 12.32
N VAL A 205 25.32 -9.29 12.22
CA VAL A 205 24.31 -9.59 13.24
C VAL A 205 23.32 -10.63 12.72
N SER A 206 23.01 -11.64 13.52
CA SER A 206 22.21 -12.83 13.17
C SER A 206 20.97 -12.52 12.31
N ARG A 207 20.80 -13.30 11.23
CA ARG A 207 19.80 -13.19 10.14
C ARG A 207 18.32 -13.37 10.54
N ASP A 208 17.99 -13.44 11.82
CA ASP A 208 16.73 -14.06 12.28
C ASP A 208 15.56 -13.07 12.48
N GLY A 209 15.80 -11.77 12.34
CA GLY A 209 14.73 -10.78 12.14
C GLY A 209 14.96 -10.10 10.80
N GLY A 210 13.95 -9.97 9.93
CA GLY A 210 14.07 -9.25 8.65
C GLY A 210 14.20 -7.72 8.85
N ASP A 211 14.50 -6.96 7.80
CA ASP A 211 14.29 -5.51 7.83
C ASP A 211 12.78 -5.19 7.78
N SER A 212 12.38 -4.00 8.23
CA SER A 212 10.97 -3.61 8.36
C SER A 212 10.18 -3.69 7.05
N LEU A 213 10.83 -3.42 5.90
CA LEU A 213 10.21 -3.56 4.58
C LEU A 213 9.92 -5.04 4.27
N THR A 214 10.89 -5.90 4.54
CA THR A 214 10.78 -7.36 4.35
C THR A 214 9.68 -7.95 5.21
N HIS A 215 9.58 -7.53 6.46
CA HIS A 215 8.47 -7.95 7.30
C HIS A 215 7.11 -7.60 6.68
N LEU A 216 6.99 -6.43 6.05
CA LEU A 216 5.71 -5.93 5.58
C LEU A 216 5.24 -6.59 4.28
N PHE A 217 6.12 -6.83 3.30
CA PHE A 217 5.72 -7.56 2.09
C PHE A 217 5.66 -9.09 2.25
N LEU A 218 6.35 -9.66 3.25
CA LEU A 218 6.27 -11.10 3.60
C LEU A 218 5.20 -11.41 4.64
N GLU A 219 4.50 -10.42 5.17
CA GLU A 219 3.37 -10.65 6.07
C GLU A 219 2.37 -11.64 5.43
N PRO A 220 1.74 -12.52 6.22
CA PRO A 220 0.63 -13.33 5.74
C PRO A 220 -0.48 -12.47 5.14
N THR A 221 -1.35 -13.12 4.35
CA THR A 221 -2.53 -12.47 3.77
C THR A 221 -3.36 -11.75 4.85
N TYR A 222 -3.84 -10.55 4.57
CA TYR A 222 -4.74 -9.84 5.48
C TYR A 222 -6.16 -10.38 5.43
N PHE A 223 -6.47 -11.16 4.40
CA PHE A 223 -7.80 -11.72 4.14
C PHE A 223 -7.79 -13.26 4.07
N PRO A 224 -7.29 -13.97 5.11
CA PRO A 224 -7.09 -15.41 5.05
C PRO A 224 -8.38 -16.20 4.83
N SER A 225 -9.52 -15.76 5.38
CA SER A 225 -10.82 -16.41 5.18
C SER A 225 -11.31 -16.28 3.73
N LEU A 226 -11.01 -15.16 3.05
CA LEU A 226 -11.38 -14.96 1.66
C LEU A 226 -10.53 -15.84 0.74
N ASP A 227 -9.25 -16.00 1.04
CA ASP A 227 -8.34 -16.88 0.30
C ASP A 227 -8.69 -18.36 0.50
N ALA A 228 -8.94 -18.77 1.74
CA ALA A 228 -9.41 -20.12 2.05
C ALA A 228 -10.71 -20.44 1.29
N ALA A 229 -11.68 -19.52 1.27
CA ALA A 229 -12.93 -19.70 0.55
C ALA A 229 -12.73 -19.99 -0.95
N LYS A 230 -11.78 -19.32 -1.61
CA LYS A 230 -11.45 -19.59 -3.03
C LYS A 230 -10.93 -21.02 -3.23
N THR A 231 -10.06 -21.49 -2.35
CA THR A 231 -9.55 -22.87 -2.37
C THR A 231 -10.68 -23.90 -2.30
N PHE A 232 -11.63 -23.70 -1.37
CA PHE A 232 -12.79 -24.60 -1.26
C PHE A 232 -13.75 -24.53 -2.44
N VAL A 233 -13.96 -23.35 -3.03
CA VAL A 233 -14.77 -23.22 -4.26
C VAL A 233 -14.10 -23.93 -5.43
N GLY A 234 -12.77 -23.86 -5.55
CA GLY A 234 -12.03 -24.66 -6.53
C GLY A 234 -12.30 -26.15 -6.37
N TYR A 235 -12.16 -26.68 -5.16
CA TYR A 235 -12.49 -28.08 -4.86
C TYR A 235 -13.96 -28.44 -5.11
N PHE A 236 -14.90 -27.50 -4.91
CA PHE A 236 -16.32 -27.71 -5.18
C PHE A 236 -16.59 -27.95 -6.68
N TRP A 237 -15.98 -27.15 -7.55
CA TRP A 237 -16.11 -27.31 -9.01
C TRP A 237 -15.37 -28.55 -9.53
N ASP A 238 -14.19 -28.85 -8.99
CA ASP A 238 -13.41 -30.04 -9.38
C ASP A 238 -14.12 -31.36 -9.03
N ASN A 239 -14.95 -31.36 -7.97
CA ASN A 239 -15.66 -32.55 -7.49
C ASN A 239 -17.13 -32.65 -7.96
N GLY A 240 -17.53 -31.87 -8.96
CA GLY A 240 -18.86 -31.99 -9.59
C GLY A 240 -20.03 -31.56 -8.70
N ASN A 241 -19.88 -30.44 -7.96
CA ASN A 241 -20.94 -29.78 -7.18
C ASN A 241 -21.53 -30.58 -5.98
N LYS A 242 -20.82 -31.55 -5.41
CA LYS A 242 -21.34 -32.39 -4.31
C LYS A 242 -21.25 -31.75 -2.91
N TRP A 243 -21.94 -30.62 -2.68
CA TRP A 243 -22.13 -30.04 -1.32
C TRP A 243 -23.51 -29.39 -1.13
N VAL A 244 -24.56 -29.93 -1.76
CA VAL A 244 -25.97 -29.58 -1.49
C VAL A 244 -26.73 -30.83 -1.08
#